data_AF-A0A7W1HBT0-F1
#
_entry.id   AF-A0A7W1HBT0-F1
#
_cell.length_a   1.000
_cell.length_b   1.000
_cell.length_c   1.000
_cell.angle_alpha   90.00
_cell.angle_beta   90.00
_cell.angle_gamma   90.00
#
_symmetry.space_group_name_H-M   'P 1'
#
loop_
_entity.id
_entity.type
_entity.pdbx_description
1 polymer ?
#
loop_
_entity_poly.entity_id
_entity_poly.type
_entity_poly.pdbx_seq_one_letter_code
_entity_poly.pdbx_strand_id
1 'polypeptide(L)' 'VFLLREIEGKSYEEIAEITDTQLGTVKSRLNRARNRFSEIIAPWLE' A
#
# COMPACT_ATOMS: atom_id res chain seq x y z
N VAL A 1 -5.07 -2.25 -0.36
CA VAL A 1 -4.48 -0.90 -0.52
C VAL A 1 -3.19 -0.89 -1.35
N PHE A 2 -2.25 -1.83 -1.17
CA PHE A 2 -0.98 -1.84 -1.93
C PHE A 2 -1.19 -2.01 -3.44
N LEU A 3 -1.93 -3.03 -3.87
CA LEU A 3 -2.28 -3.23 -5.29
C LEU A 3 -2.94 -1.99 -5.91
N LEU A 4 -3.99 -1.49 -5.26
CA LEU A 4 -4.72 -0.29 -5.69
C LEU A 4 -3.78 0.91 -5.90
N ARG A 5 -2.76 1.07 -5.03
CA ARG A 5 -1.82 2.18 -5.14
C ARG A 5 -0.71 1.95 -6.15
N GLU A 6 0.01 0.85 -6.03
CA GLU A 6 1.28 0.62 -6.74
C GLU A 6 1.06 0.04 -8.14
N ILE A 7 -0.04 -0.68 -8.36
CA ILE A 7 -0.36 -1.32 -9.66
C ILE A 7 -1.47 -0.57 -10.38
N GLU A 8 -2.55 -0.23 -9.68
CA GLU A 8 -3.71 0.44 -10.30
C GLU A 8 -3.65 1.97 -10.26
N GLY A 9 -2.65 2.56 -9.59
CA GLY A 9 -2.39 4.00 -9.58
C GLY A 9 -3.41 4.87 -8.83
N LYS A 10 -4.30 4.28 -8.03
CA LYS A 10 -5.35 5.00 -7.29
C LYS A 10 -4.77 5.99 -6.28
N SER A 11 -5.44 7.13 -6.10
CA SER A 11 -5.16 8.10 -5.03
C SER A 11 -5.48 7.50 -3.65
N TYR A 12 -4.96 8.11 -2.58
CA TYR A 12 -5.23 7.60 -1.23
C TYR A 12 -6.69 7.81 -0.82
N GLU A 13 -7.31 8.87 -1.34
CA GLU A 13 -8.71 9.22 -1.19
C GLU A 13 -9.62 8.20 -1.89
N GLU A 14 -9.36 7.85 -3.15
CA GLU A 14 -10.09 6.77 -3.84
C GLU A 14 -9.94 5.44 -3.11
N ILE A 15 -8.75 5.12 -2.61
CA ILE A 15 -8.52 3.89 -1.86
C ILE A 15 -9.31 3.90 -0.53
N ALA A 16 -9.35 5.04 0.16
CA ALA A 16 -10.13 5.20 1.38
C ALA A 16 -11.62 4.93 1.12
N GLU A 17 -12.16 5.50 0.04
CA GLU A 17 -13.54 5.28 -0.41
C GLU A 17 -13.80 3.82 -0.82
N ILE A 18 -12.98 3.25 -1.71
CA ILE A 18 -13.11 1.85 -2.18
C ILE A 18 -13.07 0.85 -1.03
N THR A 19 -12.24 1.11 -0.01
CA THR A 19 -12.03 0.18 1.11
C THR A 19 -12.83 0.52 2.36
N ASP A 20 -13.69 1.53 2.30
CA ASP A 20 -14.48 2.07 3.42
C ASP A 20 -13.62 2.28 4.68
N THR A 21 -12.46 2.93 4.52
CA THR A 21 -11.52 3.20 5.60
C THR A 21 -11.08 4.64 5.63
N GLN A 22 -10.60 5.11 6.79
CA GLN A 22 -10.08 6.47 6.90
C GLN A 22 -8.77 6.63 6.11
N LEU A 23 -8.52 7.84 5.59
CA LEU A 23 -7.29 8.17 4.87
C LEU A 23 -6.00 7.84 5.69
N GLY A 24 -6.03 8.07 7.00
CA GLY A 24 -4.93 7.69 7.91
C GLY A 24 -4.69 6.18 7.97
N THR A 25 -5.75 5.38 7.89
CA THR A 25 -5.68 3.92 7.81
C THR A 25 -5.05 3.47 6.49
N VAL A 26 -5.39 4.11 5.37
CA VAL A 26 -4.76 3.85 4.07
C VAL A 26 -3.25 4.10 4.12
N LYS A 27 -2.84 5.28 4.63
CA LYS A 27 -1.42 5.65 4.79
C LYS A 27 -0.66 4.63 5.64
N SER A 28 -1.19 4.26 6.82
CA SER A 28 -0.52 3.31 7.71
C SER A 28 -0.45 1.89 7.14
N ARG A 29 -1.52 1.43 6.45
CA ARG A 29 -1.54 0.13 5.77
C ARG A 29 -0.55 0.07 4.61
N LEU A 30 -0.43 1.14 3.82
CA LEU A 30 0.56 1.24 2.74
C LEU A 30 1.99 1.21 3.27
N ASN A 31 2.27 1.95 4.34
CA ASN A 31 3.60 1.94 4.96
C ASN A 31 4.00 0.52 5.41
N ARG A 32 3.11 -0.18 6.12
CA ARG A 32 3.35 -1.57 6.53
C ARG A 32 3.53 -2.51 5.33
N ALA A 33 2.71 -2.35 4.28
CA ALA A 33 2.81 -3.17 3.08
C ALA A 33 4.14 -2.96 2.33
N ARG A 34 4.62 -1.72 2.21
CA ARG A 34 5.92 -1.40 1.59
C ARG A 34 7.09 -1.97 2.37
N ASN A 35 7.08 -1.84 3.69
CA ASN A 35 8.11 -2.45 4.54
C ASN A 35 8.14 -3.97 4.37
N ARG A 36 6.96 -4.60 4.41
CA ARG A 36 6.86 -6.05 4.21
C ARG A 36 7.32 -6.48 2.81
N PHE A 37 6.98 -5.70 1.78
CA PHE A 37 7.43 -5.95 0.42
C PHE A 37 8.96 -5.88 0.34
N SER A 38 9.57 -4.83 0.92
CA SER A 38 11.02 -4.67 1.00
C SER A 38 11.71 -5.89 1.63
N GLU A 39 11.21 -6.38 2.76
CA GLU A 39 11.73 -7.58 3.42
C GLU A 39 11.65 -8.84 2.53
N ILE A 40 10.57 -8.98 1.75
CA ILE A 40 10.36 -10.14 0.88
C ILE A 40 11.31 -10.12 -0.32
N ILE A 41 11.54 -8.94 -0.90
CA ILE A 41 12.40 -8.81 -2.08
C ILE A 41 13.88 -8.72 -1.72
N ALA A 42 14.23 -8.36 -0.48
CA ALA A 42 15.62 -8.19 -0.06
C ALA A 42 16.56 -9.36 -0.42
N PRO A 43 16.16 -10.64 -0.28
CA PRO A 43 17.01 -11.78 -0.67
C PRO A 43 17.26 -11.92 -2.19
N TRP A 44 16.50 -11.20 -3.02
CA TRP A 44 16.54 -11.30 -4.49
C TRP A 44 17.21 -10.08 -5.14
N LEU A 45 17.70 -9.13 -4.34
CA LEU A 45 18.33 -7.88 -4.80
C LEU A 45 19.88 -7.96 -4.76
N GLU A 46 20.45 -9.16 -4.61
CA GLU A 46 21.89 -9.43 -4.73
C GLU A 46 22.33 -9.63 -6.19
#